data_AF-X1TX92-F1
#
_entry.id   AF-X1TX92-F1
#
_cell.length_a   1.000
_cell.length_b   1.000
_cell.length_c   1.000
_cell.angle_alpha   90.00
_cell.angle_beta   90.00
_cell.angle_gamma   90.00
#
_symmetry.space_group_name_H-M   'P 1'
#
loop_
_entity.id
_entity.type
_entity.pdbx_description
1 polymer ?
#
loop_
_entity_poly.entity_id
_entity_poly.type
_entity_poly.pdbx_seq_one_letter_code
_entity_poly.pdbx_strand_id
1 'polypeptide(L)'
;MGEKRRIGLLTSGGDAGGMNAVIRTVTRYAIYNNLEVYGFYEGFKGLINNDFKVLDLNAVGGIIDRGGTILYSARSERFKCREGQKEAINNLKKNKIEGLVVVGGDGTFRGAHELHKQG
;
A
#
# COMPACT_ATOMS: atom_id res chain seq x y z
N MET A 1 11.13 -18.14 -16.97
CA MET A 1 10.19 -17.05 -16.64
C MET A 1 10.93 -16.04 -15.78
N GLY A 2 10.97 -14.76 -16.16
CA GLY A 2 11.67 -13.71 -15.40
C GLY A 2 10.99 -13.40 -14.07
N GLU A 3 11.71 -12.74 -13.16
CA GLU A 3 11.15 -12.26 -11.89
C GLU A 3 10.04 -11.24 -12.16
N LYS A 4 8.87 -11.41 -11.53
CA LYS A 4 7.76 -10.46 -11.68
C LYS A 4 8.09 -9.17 -10.92
N ARG A 5 7.87 -8.02 -11.57
CA ARG A 5 7.95 -6.71 -10.92
C ARG A 5 6.85 -6.57 -9.87
N ARG A 6 7.13 -5.86 -8.78
CA ARG A 6 6.23 -5.74 -7.64
C ARG A 6 5.86 -4.30 -7.34
N ILE A 7 4.59 -4.08 -7.00
CA ILE A 7 4.10 -2.82 -6.46
C ILE A 7 3.52 -3.01 -5.06
N GLY A 8 3.67 -2.00 -4.22
CA GLY A 8 3.00 -1.89 -2.94
C GLY A 8 1.67 -1.15 -3.08
N LEU A 9 0.73 -1.43 -2.19
CA LEU A 9 -0.53 -0.73 -2.08
C LEU A 9 -0.87 -0.54 -0.61
N LEU A 10 -1.26 0.68 -0.22
CA LEU A 10 -1.78 0.94 1.12
C LEU A 10 -2.93 1.95 1.13
N THR A 11 -3.80 1.84 2.13
CA THR A 11 -4.81 2.85 2.48
C THR A 11 -4.41 3.53 3.78
N SER A 12 -4.52 4.85 3.87
CA SER A 12 -4.23 5.61 5.09
C SER A 12 -5.09 6.86 5.20
N GLY A 13 -5.35 7.31 6.43
CA GLY A 13 -6.26 8.41 6.74
C GLY A 13 -7.62 7.92 7.26
N GLY A 14 -8.63 8.78 7.24
CA GLY A 14 -9.99 8.37 7.56
C GLY A 14 -10.57 7.47 6.47
N ASP A 15 -11.32 6.44 6.86
CA ASP A 15 -12.00 5.56 5.91
C ASP A 15 -13.00 6.33 5.06
N ALA A 16 -13.03 6.04 3.76
CA ALA A 16 -13.94 6.65 2.81
C ALA A 16 -14.58 5.58 1.91
N GLY A 17 -15.78 5.88 1.41
CA GLY A 17 -16.44 5.05 0.40
C GLY A 17 -15.56 4.91 -0.85
N GLY A 18 -15.42 3.68 -1.34
CA GLY A 18 -14.68 3.39 -2.58
C GLY A 18 -13.21 3.00 -2.42
N MET A 19 -12.62 3.04 -1.21
CA MET A 19 -11.24 2.57 -1.02
C MET A 19 -11.05 1.11 -1.46
N ASN A 20 -11.98 0.22 -1.13
CA ASN A 20 -11.98 -1.16 -1.61
C ASN A 20 -12.10 -1.28 -3.13
N ALA A 21 -12.85 -0.39 -3.79
CA ALA A 21 -12.95 -0.37 -5.23
C ALA A 21 -11.60 0.02 -5.88
N VAL A 22 -10.85 0.94 -5.26
CA VAL A 22 -9.49 1.30 -5.69
C VAL A 22 -8.54 0.12 -5.49
N ILE A 23 -8.51 -0.49 -4.30
CA ILE A 23 -7.69 -1.69 -4.02
C ILE A 23 -7.94 -2.75 -5.09
N ARG A 24 -9.20 -3.09 -5.33
CA ARG A 24 -9.59 -4.09 -6.34
C ARG A 24 -9.12 -3.70 -7.74
N THR A 25 -9.32 -2.44 -8.14
CA THR A 25 -9.00 -1.99 -9.50
C THR A 25 -7.50 -2.02 -9.74
N VAL A 26 -6.70 -1.48 -8.82
CA VAL A 26 -5.24 -1.49 -8.91
C VAL A 26 -4.71 -2.92 -8.92
N THR A 27 -5.19 -3.79 -8.03
CA THR A 27 -4.76 -5.19 -7.99
C THR A 27 -5.05 -5.92 -9.30
N ARG A 28 -6.28 -5.83 -9.82
CA ARG A 28 -6.64 -6.54 -11.06
C ARG A 28 -5.88 -5.98 -12.27
N TYR A 29 -5.67 -4.67 -12.34
CA TYR A 29 -4.90 -4.04 -13.42
C TYR A 29 -3.41 -4.41 -13.36
N ALA A 30 -2.83 -4.45 -12.15
CA ALA A 30 -1.44 -4.88 -11.96
C ALA A 30 -1.24 -6.34 -12.37
N ILE A 31 -2.12 -7.25 -11.97
CA ILE A 31 -2.09 -8.66 -12.36
C ILE A 31 -2.21 -8.80 -13.89
N TYR A 32 -3.10 -8.05 -14.53
CA TYR A 32 -3.24 -8.02 -16.00
C TYR A 32 -1.92 -7.61 -16.69
N ASN A 33 -1.17 -6.70 -16.10
CA ASN A 33 0.15 -6.26 -16.58
C ASN A 33 1.32 -7.12 -16.07
N ASN A 34 1.03 -8.34 -15.59
CA ASN A 34 2.02 -9.29 -15.08
C ASN A 34 2.86 -8.76 -13.90
N LEU A 35 2.26 -7.92 -13.04
CA LEU A 35 2.83 -7.43 -11.79
C LEU A 35 2.26 -8.19 -10.60
N GLU A 36 3.01 -8.20 -9.50
CA GLU A 36 2.57 -8.70 -8.19
C GLU A 36 2.26 -7.52 -7.25
N VAL A 37 1.25 -7.65 -6.40
CA VAL A 37 0.77 -6.56 -5.54
C VAL A 37 0.86 -6.93 -4.07
N TYR A 38 1.57 -6.13 -3.30
CA TYR A 38 1.72 -6.26 -1.86
C TYR A 38 0.82 -5.22 -1.17
N GLY A 39 -0.27 -5.67 -0.55
CA GLY A 39 -1.16 -4.82 0.23
C GLY A 39 -0.68 -4.69 1.66
N PHE A 40 -0.26 -3.50 2.08
CA PHE A 40 0.20 -3.23 3.45
C PHE A 40 -0.98 -2.86 4.35
N TYR A 41 -1.05 -3.50 5.52
CA TYR A 41 -2.10 -3.22 6.49
C TYR A 41 -1.85 -1.91 7.24
N GLU A 42 -2.91 -1.28 7.74
CA GLU A 42 -2.84 -0.12 8.63
C GLU A 42 -2.00 1.06 8.08
N GLY A 43 -1.94 1.19 6.76
CA GLY A 43 -1.23 2.25 6.06
C GLY A 43 0.28 2.25 6.29
N PHE A 44 0.85 3.41 6.61
CA PHE A 44 2.28 3.53 6.83
C PHE A 44 2.79 2.74 8.05
N LYS A 45 1.91 2.41 9.01
CA LYS A 45 2.28 1.57 10.17
C LYS A 45 2.66 0.17 9.71
N GLY A 46 1.84 -0.49 8.90
CA GLY A 46 2.18 -1.81 8.36
C GLY A 46 3.35 -1.76 7.38
N LEU A 47 3.51 -0.66 6.63
CA LEU A 47 4.70 -0.48 5.78
C LEU A 47 6.01 -0.48 6.60
N ILE A 48 6.05 0.20 7.74
CA ILE A 48 7.18 0.18 8.67
C ILE A 48 7.36 -1.20 9.30
N ASN A 49 6.26 -1.84 9.70
CA ASN A 49 6.32 -3.15 10.35
C ASN A 49 6.53 -4.31 9.38
N ASN A 50 6.59 -4.03 8.08
CA ASN A 50 6.61 -5.03 7.01
C ASN A 50 5.41 -6.00 7.07
N ASP A 51 4.25 -5.49 7.47
CA ASP A 51 3.00 -6.23 7.59
C ASP A 51 2.17 -6.06 6.32
N PHE A 52 2.14 -7.10 5.50
CA PHE A 52 1.47 -7.10 4.21
C PHE A 52 0.87 -8.46 3.86
N LYS A 53 -0.04 -8.44 2.90
CA LYS A 53 -0.55 -9.62 2.22
C LYS A 53 -0.37 -9.47 0.70
N VAL A 54 0.00 -10.54 0.01
CA VAL A 54 -0.04 -10.57 -1.46
C VAL A 54 -1.51 -10.58 -1.92
N LEU A 55 -1.87 -9.60 -2.74
CA LEU A 55 -3.24 -9.44 -3.24
C LEU A 55 -3.38 -10.14 -4.60
N ASP A 56 -4.12 -11.25 -4.61
CA ASP A 56 -4.52 -11.96 -5.82
C ASP A 56 -5.99 -11.65 -6.20
N LEU A 57 -6.49 -12.29 -7.26
CA LEU A 57 -7.87 -12.10 -7.73
C LEU A 57 -8.91 -12.47 -6.67
N ASN A 58 -8.61 -13.45 -5.80
CA ASN A 58 -9.51 -13.92 -4.76
C ASN A 58 -9.50 -12.95 -3.56
N ALA A 59 -8.34 -12.43 -3.19
CA ALA A 59 -8.15 -11.48 -2.09
C ALA A 59 -8.94 -10.18 -2.31
N VAL A 60 -9.17 -9.79 -3.57
CA VAL A 60 -9.97 -8.61 -3.94
C VAL A 60 -11.35 -8.96 -4.51
N GLY A 61 -11.79 -10.21 -4.34
CA GLY A 61 -13.12 -10.68 -4.73
C GLY A 61 -14.21 -10.17 -3.78
N GLY A 62 -15.31 -9.65 -4.32
CA GLY A 62 -16.50 -9.27 -3.53
C GLY A 62 -16.28 -8.12 -2.55
N ILE A 63 -15.28 -7.25 -2.77
CA ILE A 63 -15.01 -6.07 -1.92
C ILE A 63 -15.49 -4.75 -2.52
N ILE A 64 -15.91 -4.73 -3.79
CA ILE A 64 -16.16 -3.48 -4.54
C ILE A 64 -17.27 -2.62 -3.94
N ASP A 65 -18.25 -3.27 -3.33
CA ASP A 65 -19.45 -2.74 -2.69
C ASP A 65 -19.33 -2.66 -1.16
N ARG A 66 -18.20 -3.08 -0.59
CA ARG A 66 -17.95 -3.01 0.86
C ARG A 66 -17.43 -1.63 1.25
N GLY A 67 -17.99 -1.08 2.32
CA GLY A 67 -17.49 0.12 2.98
C GLY A 67 -16.10 -0.07 3.60
N GLY A 68 -15.43 1.04 3.91
CA GLY A 68 -14.10 1.05 4.52
C GLY A 68 -13.00 0.52 3.60
N THR A 69 -11.98 -0.09 4.20
CA THR A 69 -10.83 -0.69 3.51
C THR A 69 -10.45 -2.04 4.10
N ILE A 70 -10.27 -3.07 3.26
CA ILE A 70 -9.79 -4.40 3.69
C ILE A 70 -8.35 -4.39 4.20
N LEU A 71 -7.60 -3.32 3.94
CA LEU A 71 -6.23 -3.15 4.44
C LEU A 71 -6.19 -2.37 5.77
N TYR A 72 -7.34 -1.94 6.30
CA TYR A 72 -7.42 -1.04 7.45
C TYR A 72 -6.62 0.27 7.24
N SER A 73 -6.69 1.15 8.24
CA SER A 73 -5.94 2.40 8.26
C SER A 73 -5.55 2.72 9.69
N ALA A 74 -4.31 3.19 9.90
CA ALA A 74 -3.86 3.69 11.18
C ALA A 74 -3.00 4.95 11.01
N ARG A 75 -3.04 5.82 12.03
CA ARG A 75 -2.04 6.88 12.20
C ARG A 75 -0.73 6.26 12.68
N SER A 76 0.39 6.78 12.19
CA SER A 76 1.73 6.30 12.58
C SER A 76 2.61 7.48 12.99
N GLU A 77 2.85 7.63 14.29
CA GLU A 77 3.79 8.63 14.81
C GLU A 77 5.23 8.28 14.40
N ARG A 78 5.58 6.99 14.36
CA ARG A 78 6.89 6.51 13.87
C ARG A 78 7.18 6.99 12.45
N PHE A 79 6.17 7.08 11.59
CA PHE A 79 6.33 7.52 10.22
C PHE A 79 6.60 9.03 10.08
N LYS A 80 6.32 9.84 11.11
CA LYS A 80 6.72 11.25 11.14
C LYS A 80 8.22 11.42 11.40
N CYS A 81 8.86 10.40 11.96
CA CYS A 81 10.30 10.37 12.21
C CYS A 81 11.06 9.87 10.97
N ARG A 82 12.26 10.43 10.75
CA ARG A 82 13.15 10.04 9.65
C ARG A 82 13.54 8.55 9.72
N GLU A 83 13.65 8.00 10.92
CA GLU A 83 13.97 6.59 11.14
C GLU A 83 12.86 5.66 10.64
N GLY A 84 11.60 5.97 10.96
CA GLY A 84 10.46 5.19 10.46
C GLY A 84 10.33 5.27 8.94
N GLN A 85 10.62 6.42 8.33
CA GLN A 85 10.62 6.57 6.88
C GLN A 85 11.74 5.73 6.22
N LYS A 86 12.94 5.73 6.80
CA LYS A 86 14.04 4.86 6.35
C LYS A 86 13.68 3.39 6.46
N GLU A 87 13.04 2.97 7.56
CA GLU A 87 12.59 1.60 7.77
C GLU A 87 11.54 1.18 6.72
N ALA A 88 10.58 2.06 6.42
CA ALA A 88 9.61 1.86 5.34
C ALA A 88 10.30 1.69 3.97
N ILE A 89 11.27 2.54 3.62
CA ILE A 89 12.05 2.43 2.36
C ILE A 89 12.84 1.11 2.33
N ASN A 90 13.47 0.74 3.44
CA ASN A 90 14.21 -0.51 3.54
C ASN A 90 13.29 -1.73 3.33
N ASN A 91 12.07 -1.70 3.86
CA ASN A 91 11.09 -2.76 3.63
C ASN A 91 10.62 -2.81 2.17
N LEU A 92 10.40 -1.67 1.51
CA LEU A 92 10.10 -1.64 0.07
C LEU A 92 11.23 -2.31 -0.73
N LYS A 93 12.49 -1.93 -0.46
CA LYS A 93 13.68 -2.50 -1.11
C LYS A 93 13.84 -3.99 -0.82
N LYS A 94 13.68 -4.40 0.44
CA LYS A 94 13.75 -5.81 0.88
C LYS A 94 12.73 -6.68 0.16
N ASN A 95 11.53 -6.17 -0.07
CA ASN A 95 10.48 -6.88 -0.82
C ASN A 95 10.59 -6.72 -2.34
N LYS A 96 11.58 -5.98 -2.85
CA LYS A 96 11.74 -5.63 -4.27
C LYS A 96 10.53 -4.90 -4.86
N ILE A 97 9.93 -4.01 -4.08
CA ILE A 97 8.81 -3.17 -4.52
C ILE A 97 9.37 -1.94 -5.25
N GLU A 98 8.97 -1.78 -6.50
CA GLU A 98 9.47 -0.73 -7.40
C GLU A 98 8.57 0.51 -7.43
N GLY A 99 7.35 0.40 -6.91
CA GLY A 99 6.40 1.51 -6.82
C GLY A 99 5.38 1.29 -5.72
N LEU A 100 4.90 2.37 -5.12
CA LEU A 100 3.93 2.35 -4.03
C LEU A 100 2.69 3.15 -4.44
N VAL A 101 1.53 2.48 -4.45
CA VAL A 101 0.22 3.09 -4.63
C VAL A 101 -0.35 3.44 -3.26
N VAL A 102 -0.69 4.71 -3.07
CA VAL A 102 -1.09 5.28 -1.78
C VAL A 102 -2.48 5.87 -1.93
N VAL A 103 -3.44 5.38 -1.15
CA VAL A 103 -4.84 5.80 -1.21
C VAL A 103 -5.21 6.47 0.11
N GLY A 104 -5.65 7.72 0.05
CA GLY A 104 -5.98 8.49 1.25
C GLY A 104 -6.18 9.97 0.97
N GLY A 105 -6.24 10.77 2.04
CA GLY A 105 -6.34 12.23 1.95
C GLY A 105 -5.00 12.95 2.01
N ASP A 106 -5.02 14.25 2.27
CA ASP A 106 -3.84 15.13 2.24
C ASP A 106 -2.67 14.65 3.10
N GLY A 107 -2.95 14.17 4.32
CA GLY A 107 -1.91 13.63 5.21
C GLY A 107 -1.20 12.41 4.61
N THR A 108 -1.95 11.57 3.89
CA THR A 108 -1.41 10.42 3.18
C THR A 108 -0.53 10.86 2.02
N PHE A 109 -0.94 11.86 1.24
CA PHE A 109 -0.14 12.39 0.13
C PHE A 109 1.14 13.09 0.60
N ARG A 110 1.10 13.84 1.71
CA ARG A 110 2.32 14.39 2.33
C ARG A 110 3.28 13.28 2.73
N GLY A 111 2.77 12.22 3.35
CA GLY A 111 3.58 11.06 3.72
C GLY A 111 4.23 10.36 2.53
N ALA A 112 3.46 10.18 1.45
CA ALA A 112 3.95 9.62 0.19
C ALA A 112 5.04 10.49 -0.44
N HIS A 113 4.86 11.81 -0.42
CA HIS A 113 5.82 12.77 -0.95
C HIS A 113 7.15 12.75 -0.17
N GLU A 114 7.10 12.65 1.16
CA GLU A 114 8.30 12.54 1.99
C GLU A 114 9.07 11.23 1.79
N LEU A 115 8.37 10.12 1.49
CA LEU A 115 9.01 8.88 1.05
C LEU A 115 9.71 9.06 -0.29
N HIS A 116 9.01 9.62 -1.28
CA HIS A 116 9.55 9.80 -2.64
C HIS A 116 10.81 10.67 -2.66
N LYS A 117 10.90 11.70 -1.81
CA LYS A 117 12.11 12.52 -1.68
C LYS A 117 13.34 11.73 -1.20
N GLN A 118 13.14 10.60 -0.54
CA GLN A 118 14.20 9.80 0.08
C GLN A 118 14.61 8.58 -0.73
N GLY A 119 13.92 8.30 -1.84
CA GLY A 119 14.20 7.22 -2.78
C GLY A 119 13.00 6.30 -2.96
#